data_AF-A0A0W8G466-F1
#
_entry.id   AF-A0A0W8G466-F1
#
_cell.length_a   1.000
_cell.length_b   1.000
_cell.length_c   1.000
_cell.angle_alpha   90.00
_cell.angle_beta   90.00
_cell.angle_gamma   90.00
#
_symmetry.space_group_name_H-M   'P 1'
#
loop_
_entity.id
_entity.type
_entity.pdbx_description
1 polymer ?
#
loop_
_entity_poly.entity_id
_entity_poly.type
_entity_poly.pdbx_seq_one_letter_code
_entity_poly.pdbx_strand_id
1 'polypeptide(L)'
;MLFLMIGMTSHAADPGIAGWEKGGAYDALFDVSESDSFKGKVLEILEIVPMPGMAPGIGLIIEDKKDKRKETVHLGPKSAVDLSGIGLKEGDMVKVVGAWAEMDGKDVILAIKIKKAEDVELKVRRTRDGFPFWSMTPEELSKERSGQ
;
A
#
# COMPACT_ATOMS: atom_id res chain seq x y z
N MET A 1 -34.66 6.42 34.71
CA MET A 1 -34.27 6.71 33.32
C MET A 1 -32.77 6.99 33.34
N LEU A 2 -31.93 5.96 33.14
CA LEU A 2 -30.47 6.10 33.16
C LEU A 2 -30.02 6.32 31.72
N PHE A 3 -29.58 7.54 31.40
CA PHE A 3 -29.03 7.87 30.09
C PHE A 3 -27.63 7.26 29.96
N LEU A 4 -27.51 6.23 29.11
CA LEU A 4 -26.24 5.69 28.67
C LEU A 4 -25.64 6.65 27.64
N MET A 5 -24.68 7.49 28.07
CA MET A 5 -23.83 8.26 27.16
C MET A 5 -22.88 7.28 26.47
N ILE A 6 -23.16 6.93 25.22
CA ILE A 6 -22.21 6.23 24.36
C ILE A 6 -21.14 7.26 24.00
N GLY A 7 -19.97 7.15 24.63
CA GLY A 7 -18.81 7.95 24.28
C GLY A 7 -18.41 7.63 22.84
N MET A 8 -18.51 8.62 21.95
CA MET A 8 -17.81 8.59 20.67
C MET A 8 -16.32 8.62 21.00
N THR A 9 -15.65 7.48 20.88
CA THR A 9 -14.20 7.46 20.86
C THR A 9 -13.77 8.12 19.55
N SER A 10 -13.50 9.42 19.62
CA SER A 10 -12.72 10.11 18.59
C SER A 10 -11.39 9.37 18.47
N HIS A 11 -11.27 8.49 17.48
CA HIS A 11 -9.97 8.00 17.06
C HIS A 11 -9.21 9.26 16.63
N ALA A 12 -8.28 9.72 17.46
CA ALA A 12 -7.33 10.73 17.04
C ALA A 12 -6.72 10.23 15.73
N ALA A 13 -6.83 11.02 14.66
CA ALA A 13 -6.23 10.69 13.38
C ALA A 13 -4.74 10.43 13.66
N ASP A 14 -4.26 9.22 13.38
CA ASP A 14 -2.84 8.91 13.49
C ASP A 14 -2.13 9.78 12.44
N PRO A 15 -1.29 10.76 12.87
CA PRO A 15 -0.65 11.68 11.94
C PRO A 15 0.26 10.95 10.94
N GLY A 16 0.67 9.71 11.23
CA GLY A 16 1.44 8.87 10.32
C GLY A 16 0.66 8.33 9.13
N ILE A 17 -0.69 8.36 9.16
CA ILE A 17 -1.55 7.85 8.08
C ILE A 17 -2.49 8.91 7.50
N ALA A 18 -2.32 10.18 7.85
CA ALA A 18 -3.17 11.27 7.36
C ALA A 18 -3.33 11.23 5.84
N GLY A 19 -4.56 11.15 5.34
CA GLY A 19 -4.91 11.07 3.92
C GLY A 19 -4.81 9.67 3.28
N TRP A 20 -4.30 8.66 4.00
CA TRP A 20 -4.25 7.26 3.56
C TRP A 20 -5.47 6.45 4.02
N GLU A 21 -6.42 7.05 4.74
CA GLU A 21 -7.50 6.33 5.41
C GLU A 21 -8.40 5.58 4.42
N LYS A 22 -8.89 4.42 4.85
CA LYS A 22 -9.91 3.67 4.10
C LYS A 22 -11.13 4.55 3.82
N GLY A 23 -11.58 4.58 2.57
CA GLY A 23 -12.68 5.42 2.08
C GLY A 23 -12.30 6.89 1.84
N GLY A 24 -11.04 7.27 2.04
CA GLY A 24 -10.51 8.59 1.68
C GLY A 24 -10.28 8.75 0.17
N ALA A 25 -9.88 9.96 -0.24
CA ALA A 25 -9.66 10.29 -1.66
C ALA A 25 -8.61 9.40 -2.32
N TYR A 26 -7.51 9.10 -1.63
CA TYR A 26 -6.48 8.19 -2.12
C TYR A 26 -7.00 6.74 -2.24
N ASP A 27 -7.78 6.28 -1.26
CA ASP A 27 -8.30 4.91 -1.25
C ASP A 27 -9.34 4.67 -2.36
N ALA A 28 -10.13 5.70 -2.69
CA ALA A 28 -11.11 5.67 -3.77
C ALA A 28 -10.50 5.46 -5.17
N LEU A 29 -9.19 5.67 -5.33
CA LEU A 29 -8.47 5.39 -6.58
C LEU A 29 -8.15 3.90 -6.75
N PHE A 30 -8.29 3.09 -5.71
CA PHE A 30 -8.04 1.66 -5.81
C PHE A 30 -9.26 0.93 -6.38
N ASP A 31 -9.11 0.37 -7.57
CA ASP A 31 -10.07 -0.55 -8.18
C ASP A 31 -9.46 -1.95 -8.30
N VAL A 32 -10.04 -2.93 -7.61
CA VAL A 32 -9.57 -4.32 -7.66
C VAL A 32 -9.68 -4.93 -9.06
N SER A 33 -10.63 -4.46 -9.89
CA SER A 33 -10.81 -4.95 -11.27
C SER A 33 -9.67 -4.52 -12.20
N GLU A 34 -8.97 -3.43 -11.86
CA GLU A 34 -7.78 -2.93 -12.54
C GLU A 34 -6.47 -3.55 -11.99
N SER A 35 -6.59 -4.65 -11.23
CA SER A 35 -5.43 -5.36 -10.67
C SER A 35 -4.65 -6.12 -11.74
N ASP A 36 -3.35 -5.87 -11.80
CA ASP A 36 -2.41 -6.60 -12.64
C ASP A 36 -1.16 -7.04 -11.83
N SER A 37 -0.31 -7.83 -12.47
CA SER A 37 0.99 -8.20 -11.92
C SER A 37 2.09 -8.23 -12.97
N PHE A 38 3.23 -7.66 -12.61
CA PHE A 38 4.42 -7.68 -13.44
C PHE A 38 5.66 -8.02 -12.61
N LYS A 39 6.73 -8.38 -13.31
CA LYS A 39 8.04 -8.62 -12.69
C LYS A 39 8.99 -7.54 -13.15
N GLY A 40 9.74 -6.97 -12.24
CA GLY A 40 10.66 -5.88 -12.57
C GLY A 40 11.80 -5.75 -11.58
N LYS A 41 12.75 -4.89 -11.94
CA LYS A 41 13.90 -4.55 -11.11
C LYS A 41 13.60 -3.26 -10.35
N VAL A 42 13.78 -3.27 -9.04
CA VAL A 42 13.69 -2.04 -8.23
C VAL A 42 14.86 -1.14 -8.62
N LEU A 43 14.55 0.03 -9.18
CA LEU A 43 15.53 1.04 -9.53
C LEU A 43 15.78 2.00 -8.37
N GLU A 44 14.71 2.37 -7.67
CA GLU A 44 14.74 3.40 -6.62
C GLU A 44 13.69 3.09 -5.55
N ILE A 45 14.04 3.37 -4.30
CA ILE A 45 13.12 3.42 -3.16
C ILE A 45 13.01 4.88 -2.73
N LEU A 46 11.82 5.46 -2.81
CA LEU A 46 11.60 6.88 -2.54
C LEU A 46 10.49 7.13 -1.53
N GLU A 47 10.57 8.28 -0.87
CA GLU A 47 9.46 8.83 -0.11
C GLU A 47 8.53 9.59 -1.07
N ILE A 48 7.22 9.39 -0.91
CA ILE A 48 6.19 9.98 -1.76
C ILE A 48 5.16 10.74 -0.93
N VAL A 49 4.56 11.77 -1.53
CA VAL A 49 3.36 12.44 -1.01
C VAL A 49 2.36 12.46 -2.15
N PRO A 50 1.47 11.45 -2.26
CA PRO A 50 0.64 11.27 -3.46
C PRO A 50 -0.32 12.42 -3.72
N MET A 51 -0.87 13.02 -2.66
CA MET A 51 -1.77 14.16 -2.74
C MET A 51 -1.39 15.24 -1.71
N PRO A 52 -1.68 16.53 -1.97
CA PRO A 52 -1.42 17.60 -1.01
C PRO A 52 -2.02 17.33 0.37
N GLY A 53 -1.21 17.45 1.41
CA GLY A 53 -1.65 17.28 2.80
C GLY A 53 -1.62 15.84 3.32
N MET A 54 -1.23 14.86 2.50
CA MET A 54 -1.04 13.48 2.97
C MET A 54 0.23 13.34 3.81
N ALA A 55 0.20 12.39 4.75
CA ALA A 55 1.40 11.90 5.42
C ALA A 55 2.35 11.24 4.39
N PRO A 56 3.68 11.28 4.61
CA PRO A 56 4.62 10.64 3.69
C PRO A 56 4.37 9.13 3.55
N GLY A 57 4.50 8.64 2.33
CA GLY A 57 4.44 7.23 1.97
C GLY A 57 5.76 6.71 1.43
N ILE A 58 5.80 5.40 1.17
CA ILE A 58 6.91 4.77 0.45
C ILE A 58 6.46 4.39 -0.95
N GLY A 59 7.26 4.78 -1.95
CA GLY A 59 7.11 4.39 -3.35
C GLY A 59 8.35 3.67 -3.87
N LEU A 60 8.16 2.95 -4.97
CA LEU A 60 9.23 2.30 -5.73
C LEU A 60 9.18 2.77 -7.18
N ILE A 61 10.34 3.00 -7.79
CA ILE A 61 10.46 3.01 -9.25
C ILE A 61 10.94 1.62 -9.68
N ILE A 62 10.17 0.96 -10.54
CA ILE A 62 10.46 -0.39 -11.00
C ILE A 62 10.57 -0.41 -12.51
N GLU A 63 11.67 -0.97 -13.02
CA GLU A 63 11.80 -1.27 -14.45
C GLU A 63 11.11 -2.60 -14.75
N ASP A 64 10.06 -2.59 -15.58
CA ASP A 64 9.41 -3.82 -16.03
C ASP A 64 10.41 -4.68 -16.82
N LYS A 65 10.46 -5.97 -16.49
CA LYS A 65 11.35 -6.93 -17.14
C LYS A 65 11.05 -7.10 -18.65
N LYS A 66 9.79 -6.96 -19.07
CA LYS A 66 9.31 -7.22 -20.43
C LYS A 66 9.62 -6.08 -21.38
N ASP A 67 9.22 -4.86 -21.05
CA ASP A 67 9.25 -3.72 -21.98
C ASP A 67 10.19 -2.58 -21.54
N LYS A 68 10.85 -2.72 -20.38
CA LYS A 68 11.81 -1.75 -19.85
C LYS A 68 11.21 -0.40 -19.47
N ARG A 69 9.88 -0.29 -19.38
CA ARG A 69 9.22 0.90 -18.84
C ARG A 69 9.44 1.01 -17.34
N LYS A 70 9.45 2.26 -16.86
CA LYS A 70 9.60 2.59 -15.45
C LYS A 70 8.23 2.88 -14.87
N GLU A 71 7.81 2.04 -13.95
CA GLU A 71 6.52 2.16 -13.29
C GLU A 71 6.70 2.66 -11.87
N THR A 72 5.83 3.57 -11.44
CA THR A 72 5.79 4.08 -10.07
C THR A 72 4.81 3.25 -9.27
N VAL A 73 5.28 2.61 -8.19
CA VAL A 73 4.49 1.73 -7.34
C VAL A 73 4.39 2.33 -5.94
N HIS A 74 3.17 2.61 -5.48
CA HIS A 74 2.93 3.12 -4.14
C HIS A 74 2.69 1.95 -3.16
N LEU A 75 3.45 1.90 -2.07
CA LEU A 75 3.33 0.84 -1.06
C LEU A 75 2.40 1.20 0.09
N GLY A 76 2.23 2.49 0.39
CA GLY A 76 1.42 2.94 1.52
C GLY A 76 2.10 4.00 2.38
N PRO A 77 1.49 4.37 3.53
CA PRO A 77 2.07 5.32 4.46
C PRO A 77 3.38 4.78 5.04
N LYS A 78 4.36 5.67 5.22
CA LYS A 78 5.69 5.33 5.72
C LYS A 78 5.65 4.70 7.10
N SER A 79 4.68 5.06 7.94
CA SER A 79 4.47 4.47 9.26
C SER A 79 4.08 2.99 9.23
N ALA A 80 3.56 2.48 8.10
CA ALA A 80 3.05 1.11 7.97
C ALA A 80 3.87 0.21 7.04
N VAL A 81 4.82 0.77 6.29
CA VAL A 81 5.63 0.03 5.32
C VAL A 81 6.98 -0.35 5.92
N ASP A 82 7.21 -1.66 6.13
CA ASP A 82 8.49 -2.21 6.56
C ASP A 82 9.18 -2.98 5.43
N LEU A 83 10.08 -2.29 4.72
CA LEU A 83 10.91 -2.90 3.67
C LEU A 83 12.03 -3.79 4.24
N SER A 84 12.48 -3.50 5.47
CA SER A 84 13.58 -4.24 6.10
C SER A 84 13.15 -5.65 6.48
N GLY A 85 11.88 -5.84 6.83
CA GLY A 85 11.27 -7.14 7.10
C GLY A 85 11.31 -8.12 5.92
N ILE A 86 11.45 -7.63 4.69
CA ILE A 86 11.67 -8.46 3.48
C ILE A 86 13.07 -8.29 2.87
N GLY A 87 13.92 -7.49 3.53
CA GLY A 87 15.26 -7.14 3.06
C GLY A 87 15.29 -6.55 1.66
N LEU A 88 14.25 -5.81 1.25
CA LEU A 88 14.16 -5.24 -0.09
C LEU A 88 15.19 -4.10 -0.25
N LYS A 89 15.89 -4.10 -1.38
CA LYS A 89 16.85 -3.05 -1.75
C LYS A 89 16.79 -2.75 -3.25
N GLU A 90 17.36 -1.62 -3.63
CA GLU A 90 17.60 -1.31 -5.05
C GLU A 90 18.42 -2.42 -5.73
N GLY A 91 18.05 -2.71 -6.97
CA GLY A 91 18.60 -3.78 -7.76
C GLY A 91 17.92 -5.13 -7.60
N ASP A 92 17.09 -5.32 -6.56
CA ASP A 92 16.34 -6.56 -6.38
C ASP A 92 15.31 -6.76 -7.50
N MET A 93 15.13 -8.02 -7.90
CA MET A 93 14.02 -8.43 -8.76
C MET A 93 12.80 -8.76 -7.90
N VAL A 94 11.65 -8.21 -8.26
CA VAL A 94 10.39 -8.43 -7.55
C VAL A 94 9.25 -8.75 -8.51
N LYS A 95 8.22 -9.43 -7.99
CA LYS A 95 6.88 -9.46 -8.60
C LYS A 95 6.00 -8.46 -7.85
N VAL A 96 5.47 -7.50 -8.58
CA VAL A 96 4.48 -6.54 -8.10
C VAL A 96 3.09 -7.09 -8.38
N VAL A 97 2.17 -6.95 -7.44
CA VAL A 97 0.74 -7.15 -7.64
C VAL A 97 0.05 -5.90 -7.11
N GLY A 98 -0.75 -5.23 -7.92
CA GLY A 98 -1.40 -3.97 -7.58
C GLY A 98 -2.42 -3.55 -8.62
N ALA A 99 -3.14 -2.48 -8.35
CA ALA A 99 -4.12 -1.89 -9.27
C ALA A 99 -3.57 -0.63 -9.93
N TRP A 100 -3.85 -0.46 -11.22
CA TRP A 100 -3.56 0.80 -11.90
C TRP A 100 -4.47 1.92 -11.41
N ALA A 101 -3.91 3.10 -11.26
CA ALA A 101 -4.64 4.32 -10.91
C ALA A 101 -4.02 5.51 -11.65
N GLU A 102 -4.86 6.44 -12.11
CA GLU A 102 -4.40 7.70 -12.66
C GLU A 102 -4.37 8.77 -11.56
N MET A 103 -3.24 9.46 -11.40
CA MET A 103 -3.08 10.61 -10.52
C MET A 103 -2.34 11.73 -11.25
N ASP A 104 -2.92 12.92 -11.31
CA ASP A 104 -2.33 14.09 -11.99
C ASP A 104 -1.88 13.79 -13.44
N GLY A 105 -2.67 12.98 -14.17
CA GLY A 105 -2.38 12.57 -15.55
C GLY A 105 -1.20 11.59 -15.69
N LYS A 106 -0.81 10.92 -14.59
CA LYS A 106 0.22 9.87 -14.58
C LYS A 106 -0.36 8.57 -14.06
N ASP A 107 -0.02 7.48 -14.73
CA ASP A 107 -0.35 6.14 -14.26
C ASP A 107 0.61 5.75 -13.12
N VAL A 108 0.01 5.27 -12.03
CA VAL A 108 0.73 4.69 -10.88
C VAL A 108 0.09 3.36 -10.51
N ILE A 109 0.84 2.53 -9.81
CA ILE A 109 0.34 1.24 -9.33
C ILE A 109 0.17 1.31 -7.82
N LEU A 110 -1.06 1.10 -7.37
CA LEU A 110 -1.40 0.95 -5.96
C LEU A 110 -1.15 -0.49 -5.53
N ALA A 111 -0.09 -0.72 -4.76
CA ALA A 111 0.33 -2.07 -4.44
C ALA A 111 -0.70 -2.80 -3.57
N ILE A 112 -0.92 -4.07 -3.90
CA ILE A 112 -1.49 -5.08 -2.99
C ILE A 112 -0.35 -5.76 -2.26
N LYS A 113 0.67 -6.19 -3.01
CA LYS A 113 1.88 -6.81 -2.46
C LYS A 113 3.07 -6.78 -3.40
N ILE A 114 4.25 -6.87 -2.81
CA ILE A 114 5.54 -7.06 -3.48
C ILE A 114 6.11 -8.40 -3.03
N LYS A 115 6.43 -9.28 -3.98
CA LYS A 115 7.13 -10.54 -3.73
C LYS A 115 8.58 -10.44 -4.18
N LYS A 116 9.51 -10.63 -3.27
CA LYS A 116 10.94 -10.73 -3.57
C LYS A 116 11.35 -12.19 -3.87
N ALA A 117 10.75 -13.14 -3.16
CA ALA A 117 10.90 -14.57 -3.39
C ALA A 117 9.56 -15.29 -3.17
N GLU A 118 9.54 -16.61 -3.24
CA GLU A 118 8.33 -17.42 -3.05
C GLU A 118 7.66 -17.15 -1.70
N ASP A 119 8.46 -17.19 -0.62
CA ASP A 119 8.03 -17.01 0.78
C ASP A 119 8.42 -15.65 1.37
N VAL A 120 8.93 -14.72 0.56
CA VAL A 120 9.35 -13.38 1.00
C VAL A 120 8.50 -12.34 0.29
N GLU A 121 7.44 -11.88 0.97
CA GLU A 121 6.52 -10.86 0.46
C GLU A 121 6.20 -9.79 1.49
N LEU A 122 5.99 -8.56 1.00
CA LEU A 122 5.36 -7.48 1.74
C LEU A 122 3.96 -7.29 1.18
N LYS A 123 2.94 -7.51 2.01
CA LYS A 123 1.53 -7.29 1.68
C LYS A 123 1.03 -6.04 2.40
N VAL A 124 0.41 -5.14 1.65
CA VAL A 124 -0.03 -3.81 2.13
C VAL A 124 -1.52 -3.56 1.93
N ARG A 125 -2.17 -4.34 1.05
CA ARG A 125 -3.63 -4.40 0.94
C ARG A 125 -4.10 -5.85 0.88
N ARG A 126 -5.36 -6.07 1.23
CA ARG A 126 -6.02 -7.37 1.10
C ARG A 126 -6.33 -7.67 -0.37
N THR A 127 -6.01 -8.87 -0.82
CA THR A 127 -6.14 -9.26 -2.24
C THR A 127 -7.58 -9.25 -2.74
N ARG A 128 -8.57 -9.62 -1.91
CA ARG A 128 -9.96 -9.79 -2.37
C ARG A 128 -10.71 -8.48 -2.64
N ASP A 129 -10.38 -7.43 -1.90
CA ASP A 129 -11.19 -6.20 -1.85
C ASP A 129 -10.34 -4.93 -1.71
N GLY A 130 -9.01 -5.03 -1.74
CA GLY A 130 -8.13 -3.88 -1.63
C GLY A 130 -8.03 -3.28 -0.24
N PHE A 131 -8.65 -3.86 0.80
CA PHE A 131 -8.67 -3.25 2.13
C PHE A 131 -7.25 -2.95 2.63
N PRO A 132 -6.92 -1.69 2.94
CA PRO A 132 -5.55 -1.31 3.31
C PRO A 132 -5.17 -1.81 4.70
N PHE A 133 -3.97 -2.40 4.80
CA PHE A 133 -3.49 -3.01 6.04
C PHE A 133 -3.26 -1.97 7.15
N TRP A 134 -2.92 -0.73 6.80
CA TRP A 134 -2.79 0.37 7.76
C TRP A 134 -4.13 0.87 8.32
N SER A 135 -5.27 0.37 7.83
CA SER A 135 -6.61 0.65 8.41
C SER A 135 -7.21 -0.56 9.14
N MET A 136 -6.46 -1.65 9.30
CA MET A 136 -6.89 -2.84 10.02
C MET A 136 -6.51 -2.75 11.50
N THR A 137 -7.27 -3.42 12.37
CA THR A 137 -6.82 -3.63 13.76
C THR A 137 -5.65 -4.62 13.80
N PRO A 138 -4.85 -4.63 14.88
CA PRO A 138 -3.78 -5.63 15.05
C PRO A 138 -4.29 -7.09 14.94
N GLU A 139 -5.49 -7.38 15.44
CA GLU A 139 -6.09 -8.71 15.35
C GLU A 139 -6.46 -9.09 13.91
N GLU A 140 -7.02 -8.15 13.14
CA GLU A 140 -7.34 -8.35 11.72
C GLU A 140 -6.07 -8.58 10.90
N LEU A 141 -5.02 -7.78 11.14
CA LEU A 141 -3.71 -7.96 10.50
C LEU A 141 -3.11 -9.33 10.81
N SER A 142 -3.21 -9.79 12.05
CA SER A 142 -2.68 -11.09 12.45
C SER A 142 -3.39 -12.24 11.71
N LYS A 143 -4.73 -12.19 11.58
CA LYS A 143 -5.53 -13.17 10.84
C LYS A 143 -5.18 -13.19 9.35
N GLU A 144 -5.10 -12.01 8.73
CA GLU A 144 -4.77 -11.90 7.30
C GLU A 144 -3.34 -12.36 6.99
N ARG A 145 -2.41 -12.25 7.95
CA ARG A 145 -1.02 -12.75 7.83
C ARG A 145 -0.91 -14.25 8.09
N SER A 146 -1.78 -14.84 8.92
CA SER A 146 -1.80 -16.28 9.18
C SER A 146 -2.53 -17.08 8.09
N GLY A 147 -3.15 -16.40 7.12
CA GLY A 147 -3.89 -17.02 6.03
C GLY A 147 -5.25 -17.58 6.45
N GLN A 148 -5.77 -17.12 7.59
CA GLN A 148 -7.11 -17.44 8.10
C GLN A 148 -8.18 -16.47 7.62
#